data_AF-A0A2H9P9H3-F1
#
_entry.id   AF-A0A2H9P9H3-F1
#
_cell.length_a   1.000
_cell.length_b   1.000
_cell.length_c   1.000
_cell.angle_alpha   90.00
_cell.angle_beta   90.00
_cell.angle_gamma   90.00
#
_symmetry.space_group_name_H-M   'P 1'
#
loop_
_entity.id
_entity.type
_entity.pdbx_description
1 polymer ?
#
loop_
_entity_poly.entity_id
_entity_poly.type
_entity_poly.pdbx_seq_one_letter_code
_entity_poly.pdbx_strand_id
1 'polypeptide(L)'
;MSITLFTPATGYPDLEIKIAYGLARVGIEAYEAEKVSIKENVGFYSVTIDIKEDEFENLERFFNILVKRLLSSSYIPFTTPGIGGRSAESLAAKESERFSLDNYKTTMFNAINKKSENICRHNNGSVGNIIGFAVATSYHQRRDGIDISFQQNVPRRPTNPKNICKTCALIALLGIWYASFIFNVAKREIIAIPIPKGEIKGTKLQEIFTLQHQVRREWINQEIPQILIPLIFLSKIPSSADILNGFDLFVAILSRQQGYHVDGLFLIPIDNYLSFIRANPYNIATIDNMMRKESYSALQELNYIIYNRVATYLPRFARLYVQETSTKDFTNLLYPETTKYLLKEVTMIKPEIIEDQAIGSLARTLRYFIKERKYSYADDIRNARKESNVFETTISKMMREGRLRLEQKERIHLPTDEEIKKVFRLANENFDSIKTALVILAFSFPARAEEEIIKGVQNA
;
A
#
# COMPACT_ATOMS: atom_id res chain seq x y z
N MET A 1 -36.89 5.49 8.48
CA MET A 1 -36.91 4.01 8.49
C MET A 1 -35.88 3.59 7.47
N SER A 2 -35.12 2.53 7.73
CA SER A 2 -34.00 2.13 6.89
C SER A 2 -34.07 0.64 6.58
N ILE A 3 -33.72 0.25 5.37
CA ILE A 3 -33.51 -1.16 5.01
C ILE A 3 -32.06 -1.52 5.30
N THR A 4 -31.84 -2.65 5.97
CA THR A 4 -30.50 -3.19 6.20
C THR A 4 -30.35 -4.53 5.50
N LEU A 5 -29.32 -4.64 4.67
CA LEU A 5 -28.94 -5.86 3.97
C LEU A 5 -27.64 -6.41 4.56
N PHE A 6 -27.57 -7.72 4.75
CA PHE A 6 -26.45 -8.40 5.37
C PHE A 6 -25.76 -9.30 4.37
N THR A 7 -24.43 -9.22 4.31
CA THR A 7 -23.66 -10.18 3.52
C THR A 7 -23.75 -11.58 4.15
N PRO A 8 -23.54 -12.66 3.36
CA PRO A 8 -23.94 -14.01 3.75
C PRO A 8 -23.02 -14.69 4.78
N ALA A 9 -21.97 -14.00 5.27
CA ALA A 9 -21.01 -14.55 6.23
C ALA A 9 -20.36 -15.86 5.73
N THR A 10 -19.90 -15.84 4.48
CA THR A 10 -19.29 -16.97 3.74
C THR A 10 -18.01 -17.52 4.37
N GLY A 11 -17.43 -16.81 5.35
CA GLY A 11 -16.11 -17.11 5.90
C GLY A 11 -14.96 -16.56 5.04
N TYR A 12 -15.27 -15.76 4.01
CA TYR A 12 -14.30 -15.11 3.14
C TYR A 12 -14.29 -13.60 3.28
N PRO A 13 -13.36 -13.02 4.06
CA PRO A 13 -13.32 -11.59 4.28
C PRO A 13 -13.29 -10.77 2.98
N ASP A 14 -12.52 -11.23 1.98
CA ASP A 14 -12.41 -10.54 0.70
C ASP A 14 -13.66 -10.70 -0.19
N LEU A 15 -14.40 -11.81 -0.09
CA LEU A 15 -15.69 -11.96 -0.76
C LEU A 15 -16.80 -11.15 -0.08
N GLU A 16 -16.84 -11.16 1.25
CA GLU A 16 -17.84 -10.44 2.03
C GLU A 16 -17.81 -8.93 1.71
N ILE A 17 -16.62 -8.32 1.68
CA ILE A 17 -16.52 -6.90 1.34
C ILE A 17 -16.89 -6.62 -0.12
N LYS A 18 -16.55 -7.51 -1.07
CA LYS A 18 -16.97 -7.38 -2.48
C LYS A 18 -18.50 -7.42 -2.61
N ILE A 19 -19.15 -8.32 -1.86
CA ILE A 19 -20.62 -8.38 -1.83
C ILE A 19 -21.18 -7.09 -1.22
N ALA A 20 -20.61 -6.60 -0.12
CA ALA A 20 -21.02 -5.36 0.52
C ALA A 20 -20.92 -4.16 -0.44
N TYR A 21 -19.80 -4.02 -1.16
CA TYR A 21 -19.63 -3.00 -2.19
C TYR A 21 -20.62 -3.13 -3.34
N GLY A 22 -20.94 -4.35 -3.75
CA GLY A 22 -21.96 -4.61 -4.76
C GLY A 22 -23.36 -4.18 -4.32
N LEU A 23 -23.76 -4.52 -3.09
CA LEU A 23 -25.04 -4.11 -2.51
C LEU A 23 -25.12 -2.58 -2.37
N ALA A 24 -24.05 -1.96 -1.87
CA ALA A 24 -23.98 -0.50 -1.77
C ALA A 24 -24.05 0.18 -3.14
N ARG A 25 -23.39 -0.37 -4.16
CA ARG A 25 -23.48 0.12 -5.54
C ARG A 25 -24.92 0.13 -6.04
N VAL A 26 -25.69 -0.93 -5.79
CA VAL A 26 -27.11 -0.98 -6.15
C VAL A 26 -27.89 0.11 -5.41
N GLY A 27 -27.65 0.28 -4.11
CA GLY A 27 -28.30 1.33 -3.31
C GLY A 27 -28.01 2.75 -3.82
N ILE A 28 -26.75 3.04 -4.15
CA ILE A 28 -26.30 4.34 -4.65
C ILE A 28 -26.97 4.67 -5.99
N GLU A 29 -27.13 3.69 -6.88
CA GLU A 29 -27.75 3.87 -8.20
C GLU A 29 -29.28 3.96 -8.13
N ALA A 30 -29.92 3.28 -7.19
CA ALA A 30 -31.37 3.32 -7.01
C ALA A 30 -31.84 4.61 -6.34
N TYR A 31 -30.99 5.21 -5.49
CA TYR A 31 -31.31 6.37 -4.68
C TYR A 31 -30.20 7.41 -4.79
N GLU A 32 -29.41 7.60 -3.73
CA GLU A 32 -28.36 8.60 -3.61
C GLU A 32 -27.26 8.08 -2.68
N ALA A 33 -26.05 8.64 -2.78
CA ALA A 33 -24.90 8.15 -2.05
C ALA A 33 -24.95 8.44 -0.55
N GLU A 34 -25.61 9.53 -0.18
CA GLU A 34 -25.81 10.00 1.18
C GLU A 34 -26.69 9.05 2.00
N LYS A 35 -27.55 8.28 1.33
CA LYS A 35 -28.50 7.36 1.95
C LYS A 35 -27.92 5.97 2.21
N VAL A 36 -26.72 5.69 1.71
CA VAL A 36 -26.10 4.37 1.81
C VAL A 36 -24.95 4.39 2.80
N SER A 37 -24.87 3.40 3.68
CA SER A 37 -23.67 3.15 4.48
C SER A 37 -23.33 1.66 4.56
N ILE A 38 -22.04 1.36 4.71
CA ILE A 38 -21.54 0.01 4.99
C ILE A 38 -20.91 0.04 6.38
N LYS A 39 -21.25 -0.96 7.18
CA LYS A 39 -20.65 -1.19 8.49
C LYS A 39 -20.11 -2.62 8.56
N GLU A 40 -18.86 -2.74 8.99
CA GLU A 40 -18.25 -4.02 9.30
C GLU A 40 -18.89 -4.62 10.57
N ASN A 41 -19.20 -5.91 10.50
CA ASN A 41 -19.53 -6.75 11.63
C ASN A 41 -18.53 -7.91 11.67
N VAL A 42 -18.45 -8.63 12.80
CA VAL A 42 -17.46 -9.72 12.97
C VAL A 42 -17.66 -10.82 11.91
N GLY A 43 -16.85 -10.78 10.84
CA GLY A 43 -16.83 -11.73 9.73
C GLY A 43 -17.83 -11.48 8.59
N PHE A 44 -18.54 -10.36 8.56
CA PHE A 44 -19.54 -10.00 7.53
C PHE A 44 -19.85 -8.49 7.55
N TYR A 45 -20.67 -7.99 6.64
CA TYR A 45 -21.02 -6.57 6.55
C TYR A 45 -22.53 -6.36 6.56
N SER A 46 -22.94 -5.21 7.08
CA SER A 46 -24.29 -4.68 6.93
C SER A 46 -24.26 -3.45 6.04
N VAL A 47 -25.14 -3.40 5.05
CA VAL A 47 -25.36 -2.28 4.15
C VAL A 47 -26.72 -1.67 4.48
N THR A 48 -26.71 -0.44 4.98
CA THR A 48 -27.93 0.29 5.35
C THR A 48 -28.29 1.27 4.25
N ILE A 49 -29.56 1.31 3.88
CA ILE A 49 -30.12 2.24 2.90
C ILE A 49 -31.28 2.97 3.59
N ASP A 50 -31.17 4.29 3.76
CA ASP A 50 -32.20 5.12 4.42
C ASP A 50 -33.38 5.40 3.48
N ILE A 51 -34.25 4.41 3.36
CA ILE A 51 -35.45 4.39 2.51
C ILE A 51 -36.60 3.68 3.23
N LYS A 52 -37.82 3.93 2.77
CA LYS A 52 -39.00 3.22 3.32
C LYS A 52 -39.02 1.77 2.84
N GLU A 53 -39.65 0.88 3.61
CA GLU A 53 -39.66 -0.56 3.33
C GLU A 53 -40.42 -0.91 2.03
N ASP A 54 -41.47 -0.15 1.70
CA ASP A 54 -42.24 -0.26 0.46
C ASP A 54 -41.42 0.11 -0.80
N GLU A 55 -40.25 0.72 -0.62
CA GLU A 55 -39.34 1.05 -1.73
C GLU A 55 -38.36 -0.11 -2.05
N PHE A 56 -38.40 -1.24 -1.33
CA PHE A 56 -37.51 -2.38 -1.61
C PHE A 56 -37.62 -2.91 -3.04
N GLU A 57 -38.82 -2.91 -3.63
CA GLU A 57 -39.03 -3.34 -5.02
C GLU A 57 -38.26 -2.49 -6.03
N ASN A 58 -38.09 -1.18 -5.75
CA ASN A 58 -37.27 -0.31 -6.59
C ASN A 58 -35.81 -0.74 -6.55
N LEU A 59 -35.29 -1.12 -5.37
CA LEU A 59 -33.92 -1.62 -5.23
C LEU A 59 -33.69 -2.90 -6.05
N GLU A 60 -34.63 -3.85 -5.99
CA GLU A 60 -34.56 -5.09 -6.79
C GLU A 60 -34.63 -4.81 -8.29
N ARG A 61 -35.50 -3.88 -8.72
CA ARG A 61 -35.60 -3.47 -10.12
C ARG A 61 -34.28 -2.89 -10.61
N PHE A 62 -33.68 -1.97 -9.85
CA PHE A 62 -32.39 -1.37 -10.20
C PHE A 62 -31.25 -2.39 -10.22
N PHE A 63 -31.23 -3.34 -9.29
CA PHE A 63 -30.26 -4.45 -9.31
C PHE A 63 -30.33 -5.23 -10.63
N ASN A 64 -31.53 -5.64 -11.04
CA ASN A 64 -31.72 -6.37 -12.29
C ASN A 64 -31.34 -5.54 -13.53
N ILE A 65 -31.64 -4.24 -13.54
CA ILE A 65 -31.23 -3.31 -14.61
C ILE A 65 -29.70 -3.23 -14.67
N LEU A 66 -29.02 -3.02 -13.54
CA LEU A 66 -27.57 -2.89 -13.47
C LEU A 66 -26.87 -4.15 -13.96
N VAL A 67 -27.30 -5.31 -13.47
CA VAL A 67 -26.74 -6.61 -13.85
C VAL A 67 -26.93 -6.87 -15.34
N LYS A 68 -28.12 -6.64 -15.90
CA LYS A 68 -28.37 -6.85 -17.34
C LYS A 68 -27.61 -5.85 -18.21
N ARG A 69 -27.47 -4.61 -17.76
CA ARG A 69 -26.73 -3.56 -18.49
C ARG A 69 -25.22 -3.82 -18.49
N LEU A 70 -24.64 -4.17 -17.35
CA LEU A 70 -23.19 -4.24 -17.19
C LEU A 70 -22.65 -5.67 -17.39
N LEU A 71 -23.39 -6.68 -16.97
CA LEU A 71 -22.93 -8.07 -16.86
C LEU A 71 -23.64 -9.02 -17.85
N SER A 72 -24.28 -8.51 -18.90
CA SER A 72 -24.87 -9.34 -19.97
C SER A 72 -23.83 -9.98 -20.88
N SER A 73 -22.64 -9.40 -20.97
CA SER A 73 -21.50 -9.95 -21.70
C SER A 73 -20.54 -10.69 -20.77
N SER A 74 -19.91 -11.74 -21.29
CA SER A 74 -18.82 -12.45 -20.59
C SER A 74 -17.53 -11.62 -20.49
N TYR A 75 -17.44 -10.46 -21.14
CA TYR A 75 -16.25 -9.61 -21.15
C TYR A 75 -15.80 -9.18 -19.74
N ILE A 76 -16.71 -8.62 -18.94
CA ILE A 76 -16.40 -8.17 -17.57
C ILE A 76 -15.97 -9.37 -16.70
N PRO A 77 -16.74 -10.48 -16.65
CA PRO A 77 -16.28 -11.70 -15.98
C PRO A 77 -14.90 -12.17 -16.48
N PHE A 78 -14.68 -12.25 -17.78
CA PHE A 78 -13.45 -12.78 -18.39
C PHE A 78 -12.21 -11.93 -18.11
N THR A 79 -12.38 -10.61 -18.04
CA THR A 79 -11.30 -9.65 -17.76
C THR A 79 -11.07 -9.42 -16.27
N THR A 80 -11.85 -10.08 -15.41
CA THR A 80 -11.63 -10.04 -13.96
C THR A 80 -10.60 -11.10 -13.58
N PRO A 81 -9.47 -10.71 -12.95
CA PRO A 81 -8.45 -11.66 -12.52
C PRO A 81 -9.04 -12.74 -11.61
N GLY A 82 -8.61 -13.99 -11.81
CA GLY A 82 -9.15 -15.13 -11.06
C GLY A 82 -10.42 -15.77 -11.65
N ILE A 83 -11.07 -15.19 -12.67
CA ILE A 83 -12.23 -15.79 -13.35
C ILE A 83 -11.81 -16.45 -14.67
N GLY A 84 -11.92 -17.79 -14.75
CA GLY A 84 -11.62 -18.55 -15.96
C GLY A 84 -12.74 -18.51 -17.02
N GLY A 85 -12.42 -18.87 -18.27
CA GLY A 85 -13.32 -18.75 -19.43
C GLY A 85 -14.69 -19.44 -19.26
N ARG A 86 -14.72 -20.71 -18.84
CA ARG A 86 -16.00 -21.43 -18.59
C ARG A 86 -16.85 -20.78 -17.50
N SER A 87 -16.22 -20.24 -16.45
CA SER A 87 -16.93 -19.51 -15.39
C SER A 87 -17.43 -18.16 -15.88
N ALA A 88 -16.66 -17.47 -16.71
CA ALA A 88 -17.07 -16.18 -17.29
C ALA A 88 -18.37 -16.29 -18.10
N GLU A 89 -18.55 -17.37 -18.86
CA GLU A 89 -19.78 -17.62 -19.62
C GLU A 89 -21.00 -17.88 -18.73
N SER A 90 -20.83 -18.63 -17.63
CA SER A 90 -21.95 -18.91 -16.70
C SER A 90 -22.37 -17.70 -15.87
N LEU A 91 -21.48 -16.72 -15.72
CA LEU A 91 -21.72 -15.46 -15.01
C LEU A 91 -22.45 -14.41 -15.85
N ALA A 92 -22.46 -14.52 -17.18
CA ALA A 92 -23.22 -13.60 -18.02
C ALA A 92 -24.71 -13.64 -17.65
N ALA A 93 -25.30 -12.47 -17.42
CA ALA A 93 -26.70 -12.30 -17.09
C ALA A 93 -27.56 -12.35 -18.35
N LYS A 94 -28.46 -13.33 -18.42
CA LYS A 94 -29.37 -13.49 -19.56
C LYS A 94 -30.62 -12.63 -19.37
N GLU A 95 -31.23 -12.20 -20.48
CA GLU A 95 -32.45 -11.37 -20.42
C GLU A 95 -33.60 -12.04 -19.67
N SER A 96 -33.74 -13.36 -19.80
CA SER A 96 -34.76 -14.17 -19.14
C SER A 96 -34.51 -14.40 -17.64
N GLU A 97 -33.31 -14.13 -17.15
CA GLU A 97 -33.00 -14.29 -15.73
C GLU A 97 -33.54 -13.10 -14.91
N ARG A 98 -34.00 -13.41 -13.70
CA ARG A 98 -34.35 -12.45 -12.66
C ARG A 98 -33.65 -12.83 -11.38
N PHE A 99 -33.12 -11.84 -10.68
CA PHE A 99 -32.37 -12.04 -9.45
C PHE A 99 -33.04 -11.26 -8.32
N SER A 100 -33.12 -11.86 -7.13
CA SER A 100 -33.73 -11.23 -5.94
C SER A 100 -32.66 -10.89 -4.90
N LEU A 101 -32.90 -9.80 -4.16
CA LEU A 101 -32.09 -9.36 -3.03
C LEU A 101 -32.65 -9.82 -1.67
N ASP A 102 -33.79 -10.52 -1.64
CA ASP A 102 -34.41 -10.98 -0.38
C ASP A 102 -33.48 -11.82 0.49
N ASN A 103 -32.61 -12.57 -0.17
CA ASN A 103 -31.55 -13.37 0.43
C ASN A 103 -30.56 -12.60 1.33
N TYR A 104 -30.56 -11.26 1.26
CA TYR A 104 -29.73 -10.38 2.08
C TYR A 104 -30.50 -9.67 3.20
N LYS A 105 -31.84 -9.80 3.29
CA LYS A 105 -32.62 -9.21 4.41
C LYS A 105 -32.29 -9.85 5.76
N THR A 106 -31.76 -11.07 5.74
CA THR A 106 -31.39 -11.83 6.94
C THR A 106 -30.02 -12.47 6.75
N THR A 107 -29.28 -12.66 7.84
CA THR A 107 -28.03 -13.44 7.84
C THR A 107 -28.14 -14.68 8.71
N MET A 108 -27.50 -15.77 8.29
CA MET A 108 -27.47 -17.02 9.05
C MET A 108 -26.17 -17.11 9.84
N PHE A 109 -26.24 -16.91 11.16
CA PHE A 109 -25.07 -16.86 12.03
C PHE A 109 -24.46 -18.25 12.31
N ASN A 110 -25.29 -19.27 12.50
CA ASN A 110 -24.89 -20.60 12.91
C ASN A 110 -25.50 -21.65 11.98
N ALA A 111 -24.67 -22.32 11.17
CA ALA A 111 -25.10 -23.57 10.54
C ALA A 111 -23.93 -24.47 10.17
N ILE A 112 -24.22 -25.77 10.10
CA ILE A 112 -23.28 -26.81 9.68
C ILE A 112 -23.21 -26.81 8.15
N ASN A 113 -22.01 -26.76 7.61
CA ASN A 113 -21.79 -26.77 6.17
C ASN A 113 -22.11 -28.13 5.54
N LYS A 114 -23.06 -28.19 4.60
CA LYS A 114 -23.25 -29.39 3.75
C LYS A 114 -22.40 -29.30 2.49
N LYS A 115 -21.96 -30.46 1.98
CA LYS A 115 -21.13 -30.54 0.77
C LYS A 115 -21.84 -30.04 -0.50
N SER A 116 -23.16 -30.21 -0.57
CA SER A 116 -24.00 -29.82 -1.71
C SER A 116 -24.45 -28.35 -1.69
N GLU A 117 -24.21 -27.63 -0.60
CA GLU A 117 -24.67 -26.25 -0.44
C GLU A 117 -23.65 -25.27 -1.03
N ASN A 118 -24.16 -24.21 -1.67
CA ASN A 118 -23.37 -23.03 -2.00
C ASN A 118 -22.74 -22.44 -0.73
N ILE A 119 -21.58 -21.80 -0.84
CA ILE A 119 -20.91 -21.19 0.31
C ILE A 119 -21.73 -20.07 0.96
N CYS A 120 -22.51 -19.34 0.17
CA CYS A 120 -23.46 -18.34 0.67
C CYS A 120 -24.80 -18.94 1.13
N ARG A 121 -25.00 -20.26 0.97
CA ARG A 121 -26.21 -21.02 1.35
C ARG A 121 -27.53 -20.57 0.72
N HIS A 122 -27.49 -19.67 -0.25
CA HIS A 122 -28.67 -19.32 -1.04
C HIS A 122 -29.00 -20.42 -2.05
N ASN A 123 -30.28 -20.78 -2.14
CA ASN A 123 -30.81 -21.84 -3.00
C ASN A 123 -31.02 -21.39 -4.46
N ASN A 124 -30.05 -20.67 -5.03
CA ASN A 124 -30.07 -20.21 -6.42
C ASN A 124 -29.06 -20.99 -7.26
N GLY A 125 -29.15 -20.85 -8.59
CA GLY A 125 -28.20 -21.43 -9.54
C GLY A 125 -26.75 -21.15 -9.13
N SER A 126 -25.91 -22.18 -9.16
CA SER A 126 -24.55 -22.12 -8.63
C SER A 126 -23.55 -21.81 -9.73
N VAL A 127 -22.55 -20.97 -9.43
CA VAL A 127 -21.39 -20.72 -10.28
C VAL A 127 -20.12 -21.16 -9.56
N GLY A 128 -19.24 -21.82 -10.30
CA GLY A 128 -17.95 -22.31 -9.81
C GLY A 128 -16.81 -21.31 -10.02
N ASN A 129 -15.61 -21.69 -9.58
CA ASN A 129 -14.37 -20.90 -9.60
C ASN A 129 -14.39 -19.69 -8.65
N ILE A 130 -14.24 -20.00 -7.35
CA ILE A 130 -14.19 -19.00 -6.28
C ILE A 130 -12.97 -18.08 -6.38
N ILE A 131 -11.84 -18.45 -7.00
CA ILE A 131 -10.59 -17.65 -6.90
C ILE A 131 -10.78 -16.18 -7.29
N GLY A 132 -11.53 -15.87 -8.36
CA GLY A 132 -11.83 -14.48 -8.73
C GLY A 132 -12.72 -13.73 -7.73
N PHE A 133 -13.53 -14.45 -6.96
CA PHE A 133 -14.45 -13.91 -5.96
C PHE A 133 -13.88 -13.92 -4.54
N ALA A 134 -13.10 -14.93 -4.17
CA ALA A 134 -12.36 -15.06 -2.93
C ALA A 134 -10.95 -15.59 -3.25
N VAL A 135 -9.97 -14.68 -3.29
CA VAL A 135 -8.56 -15.04 -3.56
C VAL A 135 -7.92 -15.67 -2.32
N ALA A 136 -8.49 -15.39 -1.14
CA ALA A 136 -8.21 -16.17 0.06
C ALA A 136 -8.67 -17.62 -0.18
N THR A 137 -7.80 -18.46 -0.72
CA THR A 137 -8.12 -19.83 -1.13
C THR A 137 -8.29 -20.81 0.03
N SER A 138 -8.16 -20.36 1.27
CA SER A 138 -8.36 -21.15 2.49
C SER A 138 -9.75 -20.90 3.07
N TYR A 139 -10.62 -21.90 2.97
CA TYR A 139 -11.99 -21.89 3.49
C TYR A 139 -12.00 -21.99 5.02
N HIS A 140 -12.79 -21.10 5.63
CA HIS A 140 -13.40 -21.34 6.93
C HIS A 140 -14.72 -22.09 6.70
N GLN A 141 -14.78 -23.42 6.90
CA GLN A 141 -16.07 -24.14 6.80
C GLN A 141 -17.00 -23.88 8.00
N ARG A 142 -16.47 -23.27 9.05
CA ARG A 142 -17.26 -22.68 10.13
C ARG A 142 -16.83 -21.24 10.19
N ARG A 143 -17.76 -20.32 10.46
CA ARG A 143 -17.45 -18.91 10.71
C ARG A 143 -16.25 -18.72 11.67
N ASP A 144 -15.98 -19.72 12.51
CA ASP A 144 -14.90 -19.76 13.51
C ASP A 144 -13.89 -20.94 13.37
N GLY A 145 -13.77 -21.62 12.23
CA GLY A 145 -12.89 -22.81 12.12
C GLY A 145 -12.24 -23.04 10.75
N ILE A 146 -11.00 -23.53 10.74
CA ILE A 146 -10.21 -23.84 9.52
C ILE A 146 -10.57 -25.24 9.03
N ASP A 147 -10.93 -25.38 7.75
CA ASP A 147 -11.16 -26.71 7.15
C ASP A 147 -9.84 -27.32 6.65
N ILE A 148 -9.57 -28.55 7.08
CA ILE A 148 -8.41 -29.34 6.68
C ILE A 148 -8.90 -30.66 6.08
N SER A 149 -8.53 -30.94 4.84
CA SER A 149 -8.73 -32.27 4.24
C SER A 149 -7.51 -33.13 4.56
N PHE A 150 -7.68 -34.29 5.18
CA PHE A 150 -6.55 -35.18 5.42
C PHE A 150 -6.28 -36.00 4.16
N GLN A 151 -5.09 -35.81 3.56
CA GLN A 151 -4.60 -36.65 2.47
C GLN A 151 -3.33 -37.34 2.96
N GLN A 152 -3.35 -38.68 3.02
CA GLN A 152 -2.25 -39.49 3.57
C GLN A 152 -1.85 -39.06 5.01
N ASN A 153 -2.83 -38.86 5.90
CA ASN A 153 -2.63 -38.36 7.27
C ASN A 153 -1.97 -36.98 7.40
N VAL A 154 -1.74 -36.27 6.29
CA VAL A 154 -1.28 -34.89 6.30
C VAL A 154 -2.48 -33.96 6.13
N PRO A 155 -2.68 -32.96 7.00
CA PRO A 155 -3.68 -31.94 6.78
C PRO A 155 -3.31 -31.15 5.53
N ARG A 156 -4.12 -31.30 4.47
CA ARG A 156 -3.99 -30.62 3.19
C ARG A 156 -5.20 -29.74 2.92
N ARG A 157 -5.01 -28.73 2.08
CA ARG A 157 -6.10 -27.89 1.60
C ARG A 157 -7.04 -28.70 0.68
N PRO A 158 -8.37 -28.57 0.82
CA PRO A 158 -9.31 -29.14 -0.14
C PRO A 158 -9.05 -28.57 -1.55
N THR A 159 -8.94 -29.45 -2.55
CA THR A 159 -8.60 -29.09 -3.93
C THR A 159 -9.79 -28.63 -4.77
N ASN A 160 -11.01 -28.75 -4.24
CA ASN A 160 -12.23 -28.37 -4.95
C ASN A 160 -13.03 -27.31 -4.16
N PRO A 161 -12.94 -26.02 -4.53
CA PRO A 161 -13.68 -24.96 -3.87
C PRO A 161 -15.21 -25.19 -4.00
N LYS A 162 -15.99 -24.80 -2.97
CA LYS A 162 -17.46 -24.83 -3.07
C LYS A 162 -17.94 -23.88 -4.17
N ASN A 163 -19.18 -24.01 -4.62
CA ASN A 163 -19.78 -23.02 -5.50
C ASN A 163 -20.36 -21.86 -4.69
N ILE A 164 -20.64 -20.75 -5.36
CA ILE A 164 -21.40 -19.62 -4.83
C ILE A 164 -22.68 -19.47 -5.67
N CYS A 165 -23.76 -18.95 -5.09
CA CYS A 165 -24.95 -18.68 -5.88
C CYS A 165 -24.69 -17.54 -6.89
N LYS A 166 -25.36 -17.59 -8.06
CA LYS A 166 -25.19 -16.63 -9.16
C LYS A 166 -25.50 -15.19 -8.71
N THR A 167 -26.51 -14.99 -7.86
CA THR A 167 -26.83 -13.67 -7.29
C THR A 167 -25.66 -13.07 -6.53
N CYS A 168 -25.04 -13.82 -5.61
CA CYS A 168 -23.86 -13.38 -4.86
C CYS A 168 -22.67 -13.13 -5.78
N ALA A 169 -22.46 -13.98 -6.79
CA ALA A 169 -21.37 -13.79 -7.74
C ALA A 169 -21.54 -12.51 -8.57
N LEU A 170 -22.75 -12.22 -9.03
CA LEU A 170 -23.06 -10.99 -9.77
C LEU A 170 -22.88 -9.75 -8.90
N ILE A 171 -23.34 -9.78 -7.65
CA ILE A 171 -23.16 -8.68 -6.69
C ILE A 171 -21.69 -8.49 -6.35
N ALA A 172 -20.96 -9.58 -6.07
CA ALA A 172 -19.51 -9.51 -5.85
C ALA A 172 -18.79 -8.93 -7.07
N LEU A 173 -19.19 -9.30 -8.28
CA LEU A 173 -18.61 -8.76 -9.52
C LEU A 173 -18.90 -7.27 -9.68
N LEU A 174 -20.11 -6.81 -9.35
CA LEU A 174 -20.43 -5.39 -9.29
C LEU A 174 -19.52 -4.68 -8.27
N GLY A 175 -19.34 -5.25 -7.08
CA GLY A 175 -18.48 -4.68 -6.04
C GLY A 175 -17.00 -4.63 -6.42
N ILE A 176 -16.47 -5.70 -7.04
CA ILE A 176 -15.12 -5.73 -7.60
C ILE A 176 -14.95 -4.59 -8.60
N TRP A 177 -15.90 -4.45 -9.53
CA TRP A 177 -15.80 -3.45 -10.59
C TRP A 177 -16.07 -2.03 -10.13
N TYR A 178 -16.62 -1.85 -8.94
CA TYR A 178 -16.94 -0.58 -8.33
C TYR A 178 -15.86 -0.09 -7.36
N ALA A 179 -15.27 -0.97 -6.56
CA ALA A 179 -14.41 -0.56 -5.43
C ALA A 179 -13.05 -1.27 -5.37
N SER A 180 -12.73 -2.18 -6.29
CA SER A 180 -11.41 -2.84 -6.33
C SER A 180 -10.52 -2.27 -7.44
N PHE A 181 -9.24 -2.06 -7.10
CA PHE A 181 -8.21 -1.64 -8.03
C PHE A 181 -7.62 -2.87 -8.72
N ILE A 182 -7.68 -2.88 -10.05
CA ILE A 182 -7.18 -3.98 -10.88
C ILE A 182 -6.14 -3.43 -11.85
N PHE A 183 -4.91 -3.92 -11.74
CA PHE A 183 -3.77 -3.48 -12.55
C PHE A 183 -2.76 -4.62 -12.74
N ASN A 184 -1.81 -4.40 -13.65
CA ASN A 184 -0.80 -5.41 -14.01
C ASN A 184 0.59 -4.98 -13.54
N VAL A 185 1.34 -5.95 -13.01
CA VAL A 185 2.77 -5.81 -12.69
C VAL A 185 3.51 -6.91 -13.42
N ALA A 186 4.21 -6.54 -14.50
CA ALA A 186 4.81 -7.46 -15.46
C ALA A 186 3.80 -8.54 -15.91
N LYS A 187 4.01 -9.81 -15.52
CA LYS A 187 3.17 -10.96 -15.89
C LYS A 187 2.14 -11.34 -14.82
N ARG A 188 1.96 -10.50 -13.79
CA ARG A 188 1.06 -10.73 -12.66
C ARG A 188 -0.09 -9.75 -12.67
N GLU A 189 -1.28 -10.26 -12.35
CA GLU A 189 -2.48 -9.45 -12.15
C GLU A 189 -2.67 -9.17 -10.67
N ILE A 190 -2.92 -7.90 -10.34
CA ILE A 190 -3.08 -7.45 -8.95
C ILE A 190 -4.53 -7.06 -8.74
N ILE A 191 -5.12 -7.54 -7.64
CA ILE A 191 -6.39 -7.06 -7.11
C ILE A 191 -6.10 -6.41 -5.75
N ALA A 192 -6.31 -5.10 -5.63
CA ALA A 192 -6.24 -4.40 -4.36
C ALA A 192 -7.65 -3.92 -3.94
N ILE A 193 -8.04 -4.22 -2.70
CA ILE A 193 -9.37 -3.97 -2.17
C ILE A 193 -9.22 -3.16 -0.89
N PRO A 194 -9.79 -1.94 -0.82
CA PRO A 194 -9.82 -1.19 0.43
C PRO A 194 -10.75 -1.92 1.41
N ILE A 195 -10.29 -2.12 2.64
CA ILE A 195 -11.04 -2.74 3.73
C ILE A 195 -11.33 -1.67 4.78
N PRO A 196 -12.60 -1.31 5.04
CA PRO A 196 -12.90 -0.21 5.95
C PRO A 196 -12.60 -0.57 7.41
N LYS A 197 -12.02 0.36 8.17
CA LYS A 197 -11.80 0.20 9.64
C LYS A 197 -13.04 0.56 10.48
N GLY A 198 -14.10 1.03 9.84
CA GLY A 198 -15.29 1.56 10.50
C GLY A 198 -16.43 1.74 9.51
N GLU A 199 -17.47 2.47 9.92
CA GLU A 199 -18.60 2.76 9.05
C GLU A 199 -18.17 3.71 7.91
N ILE A 200 -18.57 3.37 6.68
CA ILE A 200 -18.31 4.15 5.49
C ILE A 200 -19.61 4.57 4.83
N LYS A 201 -19.69 5.84 4.42
CA LYS A 201 -20.84 6.38 3.68
C LYS A 201 -20.70 6.14 2.18
N GLY A 202 -21.82 6.13 1.46
CA GLY A 202 -21.84 5.95 0.01
C GLY A 202 -21.09 7.05 -0.75
N THR A 203 -21.02 8.27 -0.22
CA THR A 203 -20.19 9.36 -0.78
C THR A 203 -18.71 8.97 -0.81
N LYS A 204 -18.21 8.30 0.25
CA LYS A 204 -16.84 7.80 0.30
C LYS A 204 -16.60 6.68 -0.72
N LEU A 205 -17.60 5.83 -0.96
CA LEU A 205 -17.54 4.78 -1.99
C LEU A 205 -17.51 5.38 -3.39
N GLN A 206 -18.20 6.48 -3.65
CA GLN A 206 -18.11 7.19 -4.93
C GLN A 206 -16.71 7.74 -5.17
N GLU A 207 -16.05 8.30 -4.15
CA GLU A 207 -14.64 8.74 -4.26
C GLU A 207 -13.73 7.55 -4.63
N ILE A 208 -13.91 6.40 -3.98
CA ILE A 208 -13.17 5.17 -4.30
C ILE A 208 -13.44 4.73 -5.74
N PHE A 209 -14.68 4.80 -6.21
CA PHE A 209 -15.02 4.44 -7.59
C PHE A 209 -14.37 5.36 -8.61
N THR A 210 -14.34 6.67 -8.36
CA THR A 210 -13.62 7.63 -9.21
C THR A 210 -12.13 7.30 -9.26
N LEU A 211 -11.53 6.99 -8.11
CA LEU A 211 -10.12 6.59 -8.02
C LEU A 211 -9.86 5.29 -8.78
N GLN A 212 -10.72 4.30 -8.60
CA GLN A 212 -10.64 2.99 -9.24
C GLN A 212 -10.56 3.12 -10.77
N HIS A 213 -11.35 4.02 -11.34
CA HIS A 213 -11.41 4.21 -12.78
C HIS A 213 -10.10 4.75 -13.37
N GLN A 214 -9.35 5.54 -12.59
CA GLN A 214 -8.05 6.10 -13.01
C GLN A 214 -6.96 5.02 -13.07
N VAL A 215 -7.03 4.01 -12.20
CA VAL A 215 -6.00 2.96 -12.09
C VAL A 215 -6.29 1.77 -12.99
N ARG A 216 -7.55 1.65 -13.43
CA ARG A 216 -8.01 0.47 -14.15
C ARG A 216 -7.19 0.30 -15.43
N ARG A 217 -6.49 -0.83 -15.53
CA ARG A 217 -5.59 -1.20 -16.65
C ARG A 217 -4.26 -0.46 -16.68
N GLU A 218 -3.86 0.20 -15.60
CA GLU A 218 -2.47 0.60 -15.44
C GLU A 218 -1.56 -0.64 -15.58
N TRP A 219 -0.51 -0.48 -16.38
CA TRP A 219 0.44 -1.54 -16.66
C TRP A 219 1.83 -1.10 -16.22
N ILE A 220 2.31 -1.71 -15.15
CA ILE A 220 3.67 -1.49 -14.66
C ILE A 220 4.57 -2.56 -15.29
N ASN A 221 5.28 -2.18 -16.36
CA ASN A 221 6.10 -3.10 -17.16
C ASN A 221 7.46 -3.40 -16.52
N GLN A 222 7.49 -3.71 -15.23
CA GLN A 222 8.69 -3.99 -14.46
C GLN A 222 8.44 -5.15 -13.52
N GLU A 223 9.42 -6.06 -13.39
CA GLU A 223 9.36 -7.14 -12.40
C GLU A 223 9.67 -6.57 -11.01
N ILE A 224 8.61 -6.30 -10.26
CA ILE A 224 8.69 -5.68 -8.94
C ILE A 224 8.54 -6.75 -7.85
N PRO A 225 9.38 -6.73 -6.80
CA PRO A 225 9.17 -7.54 -5.60
C PRO A 225 7.78 -7.32 -5.01
N GLN A 226 7.05 -8.40 -4.75
CA GLN A 226 5.64 -8.35 -4.31
C GLN A 226 5.39 -7.45 -3.10
N ILE A 227 6.33 -7.41 -2.15
CA ILE A 227 6.25 -6.62 -0.92
C ILE A 227 6.23 -5.10 -1.17
N LEU A 228 6.66 -4.64 -2.35
CA LEU A 228 6.71 -3.22 -2.71
C LEU A 228 5.43 -2.74 -3.41
N ILE A 229 4.61 -3.66 -3.91
CA ILE A 229 3.41 -3.35 -4.69
C ILE A 229 2.48 -2.38 -3.97
N PRO A 230 2.20 -2.51 -2.66
CA PRO A 230 1.34 -1.57 -1.95
C PRO A 230 1.84 -0.12 -1.99
N LEU A 231 3.13 0.09 -1.66
CA LEU A 231 3.72 1.42 -1.62
C LEU A 231 3.72 2.05 -3.02
N ILE A 232 4.05 1.27 -4.05
CA ILE A 232 4.06 1.73 -5.44
C ILE A 232 2.66 2.04 -5.94
N PHE A 233 1.68 1.19 -5.64
CA PHE A 233 0.28 1.43 -6.00
C PHE A 233 -0.22 2.74 -5.41
N LEU A 234 0.00 2.95 -4.11
CA LEU A 234 -0.44 4.18 -3.43
C LEU A 234 0.32 5.41 -3.93
N SER A 235 1.62 5.29 -4.23
CA SER A 235 2.42 6.44 -4.69
C SER A 235 2.07 6.90 -6.10
N LYS A 236 1.60 5.99 -6.97
CA LYS A 236 1.14 6.34 -8.32
C LYS A 236 -0.10 7.20 -8.34
N ILE A 237 -0.84 7.25 -7.23
CA ILE A 237 -2.12 7.95 -7.15
C ILE A 237 -2.10 8.81 -5.89
N PRO A 238 -1.54 10.03 -5.93
CA PRO A 238 -1.38 10.85 -4.72
C PRO A 238 -2.70 11.10 -3.97
N SER A 239 -3.82 11.26 -4.70
CA SER A 239 -5.17 11.42 -4.14
C SER A 239 -5.65 10.20 -3.34
N SER A 240 -5.04 9.02 -3.54
CA SER A 240 -5.31 7.83 -2.74
C SER A 240 -5.02 8.05 -1.25
N ALA A 241 -4.09 8.93 -0.91
CA ALA A 241 -3.79 9.26 0.48
C ALA A 241 -5.00 9.81 1.23
N ASP A 242 -5.82 10.63 0.57
CA ASP A 242 -7.02 11.24 1.16
C ASP A 242 -8.25 10.34 1.03
N ILE A 243 -8.39 9.69 -0.13
CA ILE A 243 -9.53 8.82 -0.43
C ILE A 243 -9.47 7.53 0.39
N LEU A 244 -8.30 6.92 0.58
CA LEU A 244 -8.15 5.65 1.29
C LEU A 244 -7.85 5.83 2.80
N ASN A 245 -7.93 7.05 3.32
CA ASN A 245 -7.83 7.27 4.76
C ASN A 245 -8.96 6.56 5.51
N GLY A 246 -8.63 5.81 6.56
CA GLY A 246 -9.60 4.98 7.31
C GLY A 246 -9.82 3.58 6.73
N PHE A 247 -9.01 3.17 5.75
CA PHE A 247 -9.02 1.81 5.19
C PHE A 247 -7.69 1.10 5.46
N ASP A 248 -7.74 -0.22 5.52
CA ASP A 248 -6.61 -1.11 5.24
C ASP A 248 -6.66 -1.54 3.78
N LEU A 249 -5.61 -2.20 3.29
CA LEU A 249 -5.57 -2.70 1.92
C LEU A 249 -5.37 -4.21 1.90
N PHE A 250 -6.34 -4.91 1.32
CA PHE A 250 -6.17 -6.31 0.94
C PHE A 250 -5.58 -6.36 -0.47
N VAL A 251 -4.43 -7.01 -0.65
CA VAL A 251 -3.75 -7.13 -1.94
C VAL A 251 -3.58 -8.60 -2.29
N ALA A 252 -4.12 -8.98 -3.43
CA ALA A 252 -3.99 -10.29 -4.03
C ALA A 252 -3.13 -10.20 -5.30
N ILE A 253 -2.17 -11.11 -5.43
CA ILE A 253 -1.27 -11.22 -6.57
C ILE A 253 -1.54 -12.54 -7.26
N LEU A 254 -1.92 -12.47 -8.53
CA LEU A 254 -2.27 -13.62 -9.34
C LEU A 254 -1.32 -13.77 -10.51
N SER A 255 -0.96 -15.02 -10.83
CA SER A 255 -0.28 -15.36 -12.08
C SER A 255 -1.13 -16.29 -12.93
N ARG A 256 -0.89 -16.26 -14.25
CA ARG A 256 -1.60 -17.10 -15.21
C ARG A 256 -0.64 -18.11 -15.83
N GLN A 257 -0.89 -19.38 -15.56
CA GLN A 257 -0.22 -20.51 -16.22
C GLN A 257 -1.26 -21.29 -17.04
N GLN A 258 -1.59 -22.53 -16.64
CA GLN A 258 -2.74 -23.26 -17.18
C GLN A 258 -4.09 -22.80 -16.56
N GLY A 259 -4.01 -22.10 -15.43
CA GLY A 259 -5.10 -21.44 -14.71
C GLY A 259 -4.56 -20.31 -13.84
N TYR A 260 -5.42 -19.72 -13.00
CA TYR A 260 -5.00 -18.71 -12.04
C TYR A 260 -4.34 -19.35 -10.82
N HIS A 261 -3.18 -18.82 -10.44
CA HIS A 261 -2.47 -19.15 -9.22
C HIS A 261 -2.37 -17.92 -8.33
N VAL A 262 -2.49 -18.12 -7.02
CA VAL A 262 -2.29 -17.06 -6.03
C VAL A 262 -0.82 -17.05 -5.64
N ASP A 263 -0.09 -16.05 -6.14
CA ASP A 263 1.34 -15.87 -5.89
C ASP A 263 1.62 -15.15 -4.56
N GLY A 264 0.66 -14.37 -4.06
CA GLY A 264 0.81 -13.57 -2.84
C GLY A 264 -0.53 -13.00 -2.35
N LEU A 265 -0.67 -12.88 -1.03
CA LEU A 265 -1.85 -12.34 -0.37
C LEU A 265 -1.44 -11.55 0.86
N PHE A 266 -1.87 -10.28 0.93
CA PHE A 266 -1.53 -9.35 1.99
C PHE A 266 -2.80 -8.67 2.51
N LEU A 267 -2.92 -8.53 3.83
CA LEU A 267 -3.80 -7.55 4.45
C LEU A 267 -2.89 -6.62 5.23
N ILE A 268 -2.83 -5.36 4.82
CA ILE A 268 -1.83 -4.41 5.32
C ILE A 268 -2.46 -3.12 5.80
N PRO A 269 -2.06 -2.64 6.99
CA PRO A 269 -2.28 -1.26 7.39
C PRO A 269 -1.57 -0.30 6.45
N ILE A 270 -2.31 0.69 5.94
CA ILE A 270 -1.77 1.66 4.99
C ILE A 270 -1.57 3.06 5.57
N ASP A 271 -1.98 3.33 6.82
CA ASP A 271 -1.93 4.68 7.42
C ASP A 271 -0.54 5.33 7.34
N ASN A 272 0.51 4.54 7.57
CA ASN A 272 1.89 5.01 7.47
C ASN A 272 2.29 5.35 6.03
N TYR A 273 1.84 4.56 5.05
CA TYR A 273 2.07 4.86 3.64
C TYR A 273 1.31 6.12 3.22
N LEU A 274 0.04 6.26 3.61
CA LEU A 274 -0.76 7.45 3.29
C LEU A 274 -0.14 8.71 3.92
N SER A 275 0.35 8.60 5.17
CA SER A 275 1.05 9.71 5.84
C SER A 275 2.31 10.13 5.09
N PHE A 276 3.11 9.16 4.63
CA PHE A 276 4.31 9.43 3.83
C PHE A 276 3.96 10.08 2.48
N ILE A 277 2.97 9.54 1.76
CA ILE A 277 2.57 10.04 0.44
C ILE A 277 1.97 11.45 0.53
N ARG A 278 1.12 11.71 1.54
CA ARG A 278 0.47 13.01 1.75
C ARG A 278 1.44 14.11 2.17
N ALA A 279 2.51 13.77 2.88
CA ALA A 279 3.35 14.75 3.55
C ALA A 279 4.00 15.76 2.58
N ASN A 280 4.51 15.31 1.44
CA ASN A 280 5.06 16.19 0.40
C ASN A 280 5.23 15.45 -0.94
N PRO A 281 5.25 16.16 -2.08
CA PRO A 281 5.43 15.55 -3.40
C PRO A 281 6.84 14.95 -3.62
N TYR A 282 7.85 15.38 -2.86
CA TYR A 282 9.22 14.85 -2.98
C TYR A 282 9.34 13.40 -2.49
N ASN A 283 8.47 12.99 -1.56
CA ASN A 283 8.34 11.59 -1.13
C ASN A 283 7.94 10.69 -2.30
N ILE A 284 6.95 11.13 -3.09
CA ILE A 284 6.51 10.42 -4.30
C ILE A 284 7.62 10.43 -5.37
N ALA A 285 8.25 11.58 -5.59
CA ALA A 285 9.37 11.70 -6.53
C ALA A 285 10.54 10.77 -6.17
N THR A 286 10.79 10.54 -4.87
CA THR A 286 11.81 9.61 -4.37
C THR A 286 11.46 8.17 -4.75
N ILE A 287 10.20 7.76 -4.59
CA ILE A 287 9.71 6.43 -5.01
C ILE A 287 9.81 6.29 -6.54
N ASP A 288 9.33 7.28 -7.29
CA ASP A 288 9.36 7.26 -8.75
C ASP A 288 10.79 7.20 -9.31
N ASN A 289 11.74 7.89 -8.68
CA ASN A 289 13.15 7.82 -9.09
C ASN A 289 13.73 6.41 -8.89
N MET A 290 13.47 5.78 -7.74
CA MET A 290 13.90 4.39 -7.50
C MET A 290 13.23 3.40 -8.46
N MET A 291 11.95 3.60 -8.79
CA MET A 291 11.24 2.78 -9.78
C MET A 291 11.84 2.91 -11.19
N ARG A 292 12.15 4.13 -11.63
CA ARG A 292 12.78 4.37 -12.95
C ARG A 292 14.18 3.79 -13.05
N LYS A 293 14.89 3.70 -11.93
CA LYS A 293 16.26 3.18 -11.84
C LYS A 293 16.32 1.70 -11.42
N GLU A 294 15.18 1.06 -11.20
CA GLU A 294 15.08 -0.32 -10.70
C GLU A 294 15.87 -0.55 -9.40
N SER A 295 15.93 0.49 -8.56
CA SER A 295 16.63 0.53 -7.26
C SER A 295 15.82 -0.17 -6.16
N TYR A 296 15.51 -1.45 -6.36
CA TYR A 296 14.58 -2.19 -5.51
C TYR A 296 15.11 -2.44 -4.10
N SER A 297 16.42 -2.53 -3.88
CA SER A 297 16.96 -2.70 -2.53
C SER A 297 16.75 -1.44 -1.70
N ALA A 298 17.02 -0.26 -2.28
CA ALA A 298 16.68 1.01 -1.63
C ALA A 298 15.17 1.14 -1.36
N LEU A 299 14.33 0.75 -2.33
CA LEU A 299 12.87 0.81 -2.17
C LEU A 299 12.34 -0.18 -1.11
N GLN A 300 12.96 -1.35 -0.95
CA GLN A 300 12.67 -2.30 0.12
C GLN A 300 12.99 -1.74 1.50
N GLU A 301 14.14 -1.10 1.65
CA GLU A 301 14.49 -0.41 2.89
C GLU A 301 13.51 0.72 3.20
N LEU A 302 13.18 1.56 2.22
CA LEU A 302 12.18 2.62 2.39
C LEU A 302 10.82 2.05 2.81
N ASN A 303 10.36 1.00 2.14
CA ASN A 303 9.10 0.33 2.45
C ASN A 303 9.10 -0.20 3.89
N TYR A 304 10.19 -0.84 4.32
CA TYR A 304 10.33 -1.35 5.68
C TYR A 304 10.33 -0.23 6.73
N ILE A 305 11.04 0.87 6.45
CA ILE A 305 11.11 2.06 7.31
C ILE A 305 9.74 2.71 7.47
N ILE A 306 9.01 2.91 6.37
CA ILE A 306 7.68 3.53 6.42
C ILE A 306 6.70 2.61 7.14
N TYR A 307 6.67 1.33 6.79
CA TYR A 307 5.71 0.38 7.34
C TYR A 307 5.90 0.19 8.85
N ASN A 308 7.13 -0.08 9.31
CA ASN A 308 7.42 -0.42 10.71
C ASN A 308 7.85 0.78 11.58
N ARG A 309 8.10 1.95 10.98
CA ARG A 309 8.70 3.13 11.65
C ARG A 309 10.00 2.83 12.39
N VAL A 310 10.92 2.09 11.75
CA VAL A 310 12.21 1.69 12.36
C VAL A 310 13.35 2.58 11.89
N ALA A 311 13.90 3.38 12.81
CA ALA A 311 14.99 4.32 12.53
C ALA A 311 16.31 3.68 12.11
N THR A 312 16.61 2.47 12.61
CA THR A 312 17.90 1.79 12.41
C THR A 312 18.25 1.55 10.94
N TYR A 313 17.24 1.38 10.09
CA TYR A 313 17.42 1.12 8.66
C TYR A 313 17.58 2.41 7.84
N LEU A 314 17.26 3.57 8.40
CA LEU A 314 17.23 4.84 7.67
C LEU A 314 18.61 5.22 7.07
N PRO A 315 19.73 5.12 7.80
CA PRO A 315 21.05 5.37 7.22
C PRO A 315 21.44 4.39 6.12
N ARG A 316 21.00 3.13 6.21
CA ARG A 316 21.21 2.13 5.15
C ARG A 316 20.38 2.46 3.90
N PHE A 317 19.12 2.86 4.08
CA PHE A 317 18.27 3.34 3.00
C PHE A 317 18.93 4.51 2.25
N ALA A 318 19.32 5.56 2.96
CA ALA A 318 19.91 6.75 2.32
C ALA A 318 21.18 6.39 1.52
N ARG A 319 22.02 5.53 2.09
CA ARG A 319 23.22 5.01 1.45
C ARG A 319 22.93 4.22 0.16
N LEU A 320 21.92 3.34 0.20
CA LEU A 320 21.49 2.55 -0.96
C LEU A 320 20.81 3.41 -2.02
N TYR A 321 19.94 4.33 -1.61
CA TYR A 321 19.27 5.27 -2.52
C TYR A 321 20.29 6.02 -3.37
N VAL A 322 21.29 6.64 -2.74
CA VAL A 322 22.33 7.38 -3.47
C VAL A 322 23.13 6.44 -4.37
N GLN A 323 23.48 5.24 -3.90
CA GLN A 323 24.24 4.29 -4.70
C GLN A 323 23.50 3.80 -5.94
N GLU A 324 22.24 3.39 -5.79
CA GLU A 324 21.47 2.70 -6.81
C GLU A 324 20.85 3.68 -7.80
N THR A 325 20.55 4.92 -7.39
CA THR A 325 19.94 5.92 -8.27
C THR A 325 20.95 6.81 -9.00
N SER A 326 22.20 6.92 -8.51
CA SER A 326 23.25 7.75 -9.12
C SER A 326 23.80 7.17 -10.43
N THR A 327 24.25 8.05 -11.33
CA THR A 327 24.99 7.69 -12.55
C THR A 327 26.46 8.06 -12.39
N LYS A 328 27.34 7.60 -13.31
CA LYS A 328 28.77 7.93 -13.28
C LYS A 328 29.03 9.44 -13.18
N ASP A 329 28.19 10.24 -13.83
CA ASP A 329 28.37 11.69 -13.94
C ASP A 329 27.55 12.49 -12.92
N PHE A 330 26.62 11.86 -12.20
CA PHE A 330 25.74 12.55 -11.26
C PHE A 330 25.40 11.73 -10.03
N THR A 331 25.65 12.32 -8.85
CA THR A 331 25.27 11.74 -7.56
C THR A 331 23.89 12.23 -7.14
N ASN A 332 22.90 11.35 -7.20
CA ASN A 332 21.55 11.60 -6.74
C ASN A 332 21.50 11.58 -5.21
N LEU A 333 21.14 12.71 -4.59
CA LEU A 333 20.92 12.82 -3.15
C LEU A 333 19.41 12.81 -2.83
N LEU A 334 19.06 12.56 -1.58
CA LEU A 334 17.68 12.66 -1.12
C LEU A 334 17.19 14.11 -1.17
N TYR A 335 15.90 14.30 -1.45
CA TYR A 335 15.30 15.63 -1.34
C TYR A 335 15.27 16.08 0.12
N PRO A 336 15.52 17.38 0.41
CA PRO A 336 15.55 17.88 1.78
C PRO A 336 14.23 17.64 2.54
N GLU A 337 13.10 17.78 1.85
CA GLU A 337 11.78 17.56 2.46
C GLU A 337 11.50 16.08 2.78
N THR A 338 11.95 15.16 1.91
CA THR A 338 11.92 13.71 2.20
C THR A 338 12.79 13.39 3.41
N THR A 339 14.01 13.93 3.45
CA THR A 339 14.94 13.79 4.57
C THR A 339 14.33 14.27 5.89
N LYS A 340 13.75 15.48 5.89
CA LYS A 340 13.09 16.05 7.07
C LYS A 340 11.93 15.18 7.54
N TYR A 341 11.08 14.71 6.63
CA TYR A 341 9.99 13.81 6.99
C TYR A 341 10.51 12.53 7.66
N LEU A 342 11.52 11.88 7.07
CA LEU A 342 12.08 10.64 7.62
C LEU A 342 12.72 10.87 9.00
N LEU A 343 13.46 11.95 9.20
CA LEU A 343 14.07 12.27 10.50
C LEU A 343 13.01 12.64 11.55
N LYS A 344 12.06 13.50 11.20
CA LYS A 344 11.06 14.01 12.15
C LYS A 344 9.94 13.03 12.43
N GLU A 345 9.26 12.55 11.40
CA GLU A 345 8.01 11.78 11.54
C GLU A 345 8.25 10.29 11.71
N VAL A 346 9.36 9.75 11.17
CA VAL A 346 9.68 8.32 11.29
C VAL A 346 10.60 8.05 12.47
N THR A 347 11.68 8.82 12.62
CA THR A 347 12.64 8.59 13.71
C THR A 347 12.37 9.40 14.98
N MET A 348 11.40 10.33 14.94
CA MET A 348 11.05 11.20 16.07
C MET A 348 12.24 12.01 16.61
N ILE A 349 13.22 12.31 15.74
CA ILE A 349 14.34 13.17 16.11
C ILE A 349 13.83 14.60 16.20
N LYS A 350 14.19 15.29 17.28
CA LYS A 350 13.68 16.63 17.54
C LYS A 350 14.21 17.64 16.51
N PRO A 351 13.41 18.65 16.13
CA PRO A 351 13.81 19.67 15.17
C PRO A 351 15.11 20.40 15.54
N GLU A 352 15.40 20.59 16.83
CA GLU A 352 16.60 21.29 17.28
C GLU A 352 17.88 20.55 16.91
N ILE A 353 17.82 19.21 16.74
CA ILE A 353 18.94 18.39 16.25
C ILE A 353 19.01 18.48 14.71
N ILE A 354 17.87 18.40 14.04
CA ILE A 354 17.80 18.38 12.56
C ILE A 354 18.28 19.72 11.97
N GLU A 355 17.96 20.82 12.64
CA GLU A 355 18.26 22.18 12.20
C GLU A 355 19.54 22.77 12.84
N ASP A 356 20.27 21.97 13.64
CA ASP A 356 21.50 22.43 14.28
C ASP A 356 22.58 22.77 13.25
N GLN A 357 23.05 24.01 13.28
CA GLN A 357 24.07 24.51 12.34
C GLN A 357 25.37 23.70 12.37
N ALA A 358 25.82 23.23 13.53
CA ALA A 358 27.07 22.48 13.63
C ALA A 358 26.93 21.08 13.03
N ILE A 359 25.78 20.43 13.22
CA ILE A 359 25.45 19.15 12.58
C ILE A 359 25.36 19.34 11.06
N GLY A 360 24.66 20.39 10.60
CA GLY A 360 24.58 20.74 9.18
C GLY A 360 25.96 21.05 8.57
N SER A 361 26.82 21.76 9.31
CA SER A 361 28.20 22.07 8.93
C SER A 361 29.03 20.79 8.70
N LEU A 362 29.01 19.86 9.66
CA LEU A 362 29.70 18.58 9.51
C LEU A 362 29.07 17.69 8.43
N ALA A 363 27.74 17.70 8.30
CA ALA A 363 27.02 16.98 7.25
C ALA A 363 27.41 17.46 5.85
N ARG A 364 27.65 18.77 5.66
CA ARG A 364 28.16 19.34 4.40
C ARG A 364 29.53 18.79 4.01
N THR A 365 30.43 18.66 4.98
CA THR A 365 31.75 18.03 4.74
C THR A 365 31.59 16.56 4.37
N LEU A 366 30.77 15.80 5.10
CA LEU A 366 30.52 14.39 4.79
C LEU A 366 29.85 14.21 3.41
N ARG A 367 28.92 15.11 3.05
CA ARG A 367 28.25 15.14 1.74
C ARG A 367 29.23 15.29 0.58
N TYR A 368 30.29 16.09 0.73
CA TYR A 368 31.33 16.19 -0.28
C TYR A 368 31.96 14.81 -0.56
N PHE A 369 32.34 14.06 0.48
CA PHE A 369 32.88 12.72 0.31
C PHE A 369 31.88 11.72 -0.27
N ILE A 370 30.59 11.86 0.05
CA ILE A 370 29.50 11.08 -0.56
C ILE A 370 29.40 11.35 -2.07
N LYS A 371 29.51 12.61 -2.49
CA LYS A 371 29.53 12.98 -3.92
C LYS A 371 30.71 12.35 -4.66
N GLU A 372 31.87 12.27 -3.99
CA GLU A 372 33.06 11.55 -4.45
C GLU A 372 32.96 10.01 -4.28
N ARG A 373 31.80 9.49 -3.86
CA ARG A 373 31.52 8.06 -3.66
C ARG A 373 32.42 7.39 -2.61
N LYS A 374 33.02 8.16 -1.71
CA LYS A 374 33.82 7.70 -0.57
C LYS A 374 32.91 7.44 0.62
N TYR A 375 32.14 6.37 0.54
CA TYR A 375 31.11 6.07 1.52
C TYR A 375 31.61 5.50 2.86
N SER A 376 32.88 5.08 2.93
CA SER A 376 33.48 4.50 4.15
C SER A 376 33.29 5.39 5.37
N TYR A 377 33.44 6.72 5.23
CA TYR A 377 33.20 7.66 6.32
C TYR A 377 31.76 7.60 6.85
N ALA A 378 30.77 7.56 5.95
CA ALA A 378 29.37 7.49 6.34
C ALA A 378 29.02 6.12 6.94
N ASP A 379 29.58 5.03 6.40
CA ASP A 379 29.38 3.68 6.91
C ASP A 379 30.02 3.48 8.30
N ASP A 380 31.23 4.00 8.52
CA ASP A 380 31.92 3.98 9.82
C ASP A 380 31.16 4.80 10.87
N ILE A 381 30.67 5.99 10.51
CA ILE A 381 29.82 6.80 11.40
C ILE A 381 28.53 6.05 11.73
N ARG A 382 27.83 5.48 10.74
CA ARG A 382 26.58 4.71 10.96
C ARG A 382 26.78 3.55 11.92
N ASN A 383 27.88 2.82 11.78
CA ASN A 383 28.15 1.61 12.56
C ASN A 383 28.81 1.91 13.91
N ALA A 384 29.21 3.16 14.17
CA ALA A 384 29.80 3.56 15.42
C ALA A 384 28.85 3.31 16.61
N ARG A 385 29.44 2.88 17.73
CA ARG A 385 28.77 2.71 19.01
C ARG A 385 29.21 3.83 19.95
N LYS A 386 28.35 4.22 20.89
CA LYS A 386 28.64 5.30 21.86
C LYS A 386 29.93 5.05 22.65
N GLU A 387 30.15 3.80 23.05
CA GLU A 387 31.33 3.34 23.80
C GLU A 387 32.61 3.25 22.94
N SER A 388 32.49 3.38 21.62
CA SER A 388 33.62 3.23 20.70
C SER A 388 34.14 4.59 20.26
N ASN A 389 35.46 4.77 20.24
CA ASN A 389 36.11 5.97 19.68
C ASN A 389 36.00 6.06 18.15
N VAL A 390 35.19 5.21 17.51
CA VAL A 390 35.06 5.14 16.05
C VAL A 390 34.41 6.41 15.50
N PHE A 391 33.45 6.99 16.20
CA PHE A 391 32.77 8.21 15.75
C PHE A 391 33.74 9.40 15.64
N GLU A 392 34.50 9.66 16.70
CA GLU A 392 35.47 10.75 16.81
C GLU A 392 36.66 10.53 15.88
N THR A 393 37.18 9.30 15.83
CA THR A 393 38.34 8.98 14.98
C THR A 393 37.99 9.07 13.49
N THR A 394 36.79 8.65 13.09
CA THR A 394 36.32 8.78 11.71
C THR A 394 36.11 10.24 11.31
N ILE A 395 35.49 11.05 12.18
CA ILE A 395 35.35 12.50 11.93
C ILE A 395 36.73 13.16 11.81
N SER A 396 37.68 12.82 12.69
CA SER A 396 39.04 13.37 12.65
C SER A 396 39.79 13.01 11.36
N LYS A 397 39.68 11.75 10.90
CA LYS A 397 40.24 11.30 9.62
C LYS A 397 39.63 12.05 8.45
N MET A 398 38.30 12.18 8.44
CA MET A 398 37.54 12.90 7.42
C MET A 398 37.97 14.38 7.35
N MET A 399 38.12 15.05 8.50
CA MET A 399 38.58 16.44 8.56
C MET A 399 40.01 16.61 8.06
N ARG A 400 40.91 15.67 8.39
CA ARG A 400 42.29 15.68 7.89
C ARG A 400 42.34 15.55 6.38
N GLU A 401 41.60 14.60 5.81
CA GLU A 401 41.50 14.47 4.35
C GLU A 401 40.86 15.73 3.73
N GLY A 402 39.82 16.28 4.36
CA GLY A 402 39.16 17.48 3.89
C GLY A 402 40.08 18.70 3.80
N ARG A 403 41.01 18.87 4.76
CA ARG A 403 42.06 19.91 4.69
C ARG A 403 42.98 19.73 3.49
N LEU A 404 43.40 18.50 3.20
CA LEU A 404 44.23 18.21 2.02
C LEU A 404 43.50 18.55 0.71
N ARG A 405 42.18 18.29 0.63
CA ARG A 405 41.35 18.65 -0.53
C ARG A 405 41.23 20.17 -0.70
N LEU A 406 41.08 20.88 0.41
CA LEU A 406 41.05 22.35 0.41
C LEU A 406 42.39 22.93 -0.09
N GLU A 407 43.53 22.37 0.36
CA GLU A 407 44.87 22.74 -0.12
C GLU A 407 45.05 22.46 -1.63
N GLN A 408 44.39 21.42 -2.14
CA GLN A 408 44.31 21.09 -3.56
C GLN A 408 43.33 22.00 -4.34
N LYS A 409 42.79 23.05 -3.71
CA LYS A 409 41.81 23.99 -4.27
C LYS A 409 40.47 23.34 -4.66
N GLU A 410 40.15 22.18 -4.08
CA GLU A 410 38.83 21.59 -4.23
C GLU A 410 37.80 22.34 -3.39
N ARG A 411 36.54 22.34 -3.86
CA ARG A 411 35.43 23.05 -3.20
C ARG A 411 34.83 22.18 -2.10
N ILE A 412 35.50 22.18 -0.95
CA ILE A 412 35.03 21.48 0.27
C ILE A 412 34.76 22.48 1.41
N HIS A 413 33.67 22.26 2.14
CA HIS A 413 33.37 22.96 3.38
C HIS A 413 34.03 22.24 4.56
N LEU A 414 34.61 22.98 5.50
CA LEU A 414 35.14 22.45 6.75
C LEU A 414 34.46 23.14 7.95
N PRO A 415 33.88 22.38 8.90
CA PRO A 415 33.37 22.96 10.14
C PRO A 415 34.48 23.59 10.98
N THR A 416 34.09 24.59 11.77
CA THR A 416 34.96 25.21 12.78
C THR A 416 35.18 24.27 13.97
N ASP A 417 36.25 24.52 14.74
CA ASP A 417 36.54 23.71 15.94
C ASP A 417 35.41 23.79 16.98
N GLU A 418 34.73 24.93 17.11
CA GLU A 418 33.58 25.10 18.01
C GLU A 418 32.35 24.31 17.53
N GLU A 419 32.10 24.25 16.22
CA GLU A 419 31.05 23.39 15.65
C GLU A 419 31.35 21.92 15.93
N ILE A 420 32.59 21.46 15.75
CA ILE A 420 32.99 20.07 16.04
C ILE A 420 32.80 19.75 17.53
N LYS A 421 33.27 20.61 18.43
CA LYS A 421 33.06 20.44 19.89
C LYS A 421 31.58 20.35 20.24
N LYS A 422 30.75 21.19 19.60
CA LYS A 422 29.29 21.17 19.79
C LYS A 422 28.69 19.84 19.34
N VAL A 423 29.07 19.31 18.18
CA VAL A 423 28.60 18.01 17.69
C VAL A 423 28.96 16.89 18.68
N PHE A 424 30.18 16.85 19.19
CA PHE A 424 30.57 15.84 20.18
C PHE A 424 29.81 15.96 21.50
N ARG A 425 29.55 17.19 21.97
CA ARG A 425 28.71 17.42 23.15
C ARG A 425 27.29 16.88 22.94
N LEU A 426 26.67 17.19 21.80
CA LEU A 426 25.34 16.70 21.45
C LEU A 426 25.31 15.17 21.31
N ALA A 427 26.37 14.58 20.72
CA ALA A 427 26.48 13.12 20.57
C ALA A 427 26.60 12.41 21.93
N ASN A 428 27.23 13.03 22.93
CA ASN A 428 27.27 12.47 24.28
C ASN A 428 25.89 12.40 24.94
N GLU A 429 25.03 13.38 24.66
CA GLU A 429 23.66 13.46 25.16
C GLU A 429 22.72 12.47 24.45
N ASN A 430 22.73 12.46 23.10
CA ASN A 430 21.80 11.65 22.30
C ASN A 430 22.47 11.03 21.07
N PHE A 431 23.41 10.12 21.32
CA PHE A 431 24.32 9.56 20.31
C PHE A 431 23.62 9.03 19.05
N ASP A 432 22.63 8.16 19.19
CA ASP A 432 22.00 7.54 18.01
C ASP A 432 21.18 8.53 17.18
N SER A 433 20.56 9.53 17.82
CA SER A 433 19.84 10.60 17.09
C SER A 433 20.81 11.50 16.34
N ILE A 434 21.92 11.92 16.97
CA ILE A 434 22.94 12.75 16.32
C ILE A 434 23.59 12.00 15.15
N LYS A 435 23.99 10.75 15.39
CA LYS A 435 24.58 9.89 14.36
C LYS A 435 23.63 9.71 13.17
N THR A 436 22.37 9.41 13.43
CA THR A 436 21.36 9.23 12.38
C THR A 436 21.12 10.53 11.64
N ALA A 437 20.87 11.65 12.34
CA ALA A 437 20.67 12.96 11.72
C ALA A 437 21.85 13.37 10.83
N LEU A 438 23.08 13.26 11.34
CA LEU A 438 24.30 13.58 10.61
C LEU A 438 24.41 12.80 9.29
N VAL A 439 24.22 11.48 9.34
CA VAL A 439 24.36 10.62 8.16
C VAL A 439 23.26 10.94 7.13
N ILE A 440 22.01 11.09 7.55
CA ILE A 440 20.90 11.35 6.63
C ILE A 440 21.01 12.74 6.00
N LEU A 441 21.36 13.76 6.78
CA LEU A 441 21.57 15.12 6.26
C LEU A 441 22.72 15.17 5.25
N ALA A 442 23.75 14.33 5.43
CA ALA A 442 24.86 14.23 4.48
C ALA A 442 24.44 13.55 3.15
N PHE A 443 23.49 12.61 3.18
CA PHE A 443 22.90 12.00 1.98
C PHE A 443 21.76 12.83 1.35
N SER A 444 21.44 14.00 1.89
CA SER A 444 20.43 14.92 1.37
C SER A 444 21.04 16.03 0.53
N PHE A 445 20.30 16.58 -0.44
CA PHE A 445 20.65 17.85 -1.08
C PHE A 445 20.73 18.99 -0.04
N PRO A 446 21.53 20.04 -0.28
CA PRO A 446 21.53 21.23 0.55
C PRO A 446 20.14 21.86 0.60
N ALA A 447 19.76 22.39 1.77
CA ALA A 447 18.58 23.25 1.86
C ALA A 447 18.84 24.57 1.10
N ARG A 448 17.80 25.24 0.59
CA ARG A 448 17.95 26.54 -0.12
C ARG A 448 18.78 27.58 0.65
N ALA A 449 18.66 27.64 1.97
CA ALA A 449 19.48 28.52 2.82
C ALA A 449 20.98 28.16 2.78
N GLU A 450 21.33 26.88 2.58
CA GLU A 450 22.72 26.45 2.38
C GLU A 450 23.22 26.82 0.97
N GLU A 451 22.37 26.80 -0.06
CA GLU A 451 22.73 27.22 -1.42
C GLU A 451 23.08 28.71 -1.50
N GLU A 452 22.41 29.56 -0.72
CA GLU A 452 22.70 31.00 -0.65
C GLU A 452 24.05 31.27 0.04
N ILE A 453 24.40 30.52 1.08
CA ILE A 453 25.73 30.57 1.71
C ILE A 453 26.80 30.10 0.71
N ILE A 454 26.54 29.04 -0.06
CA ILE A 454 27.44 28.56 -1.11
C ILE A 454 27.66 29.62 -2.19
N LYS A 455 26.62 30.33 -2.61
CA LYS A 455 26.73 31.44 -3.58
C LYS A 455 27.41 32.69 -3.00
N GLY A 456 27.21 32.97 -1.71
CA GLY A 456 27.88 34.08 -1.01
C GLY A 456 29.40 33.89 -0.92
N VAL A 457 29.86 32.66 -0.67
CA VAL A 457 31.30 32.30 -0.70
C VAL A 457 31.86 32.24 -2.14
N GLN A 458 31.02 32.11 -3.17
CA GLN A 458 31.44 32.15 -4.58
C GLN A 458 31.67 33.59 -5.09
N ASN A 459 31.10 34.59 -4.44
CA ASN A 459 31.14 36.00 -4.84
C ASN A 459 32.05 36.87 -3.94
N ALA A 460 32.73 36.26 -2.97
CA ALA A 460 33.77 36.84 -2.13
C ALA A 460 35.11 36.19 -2.46
#